data_AF-A0ABD0Q130-F1
#
_entry.id   AF-A0ABD0Q130-F1
#
_cell.length_a   1.000
_cell.length_b   1.000
_cell.length_c   1.000
_cell.angle_alpha   90.00
_cell.angle_beta   90.00
_cell.angle_gamma   90.00
#
_symmetry.space_group_name_H-M   'P 1'
#
loop_
_entity.id
_entity.type
_entity.pdbx_description
1 polymer ?
#
loop_
_entity_poly.entity_id
_entity_poly.type
_entity_poly.pdbx_seq_one_letter_code
_entity_poly.pdbx_strand_id
1 'polypeptide(L)' 'VVRIPDHMGDLINQSALIDKHNSVVTYSVTSHVNHTSTVIFDMRHGLVCYKPDNQDSCFLRRMESLDYENVQSQLN' A
#
# COMPACT_ATOMS: atom_id res chain seq x y z
N VAL A 1 -13.57 2.70 2.33
CA VAL A 1 -12.97 1.48 2.93
C VAL A 1 -13.56 0.29 2.22
N VAL A 2 -12.72 -0.54 1.61
CA VAL A 2 -13.12 -1.80 0.98
C VAL A 2 -12.74 -2.93 1.93
N ARG A 3 -13.54 -4.00 1.98
CA ARG A 3 -13.18 -5.21 2.73
C ARG A 3 -12.85 -6.33 1.76
N ILE A 4 -11.69 -6.94 1.90
CA ILE A 4 -11.25 -8.07 1.07
C ILE A 4 -10.87 -9.21 2.02
N PRO A 5 -11.19 -10.47 1.69
CA PRO A 5 -10.68 -11.61 2.45
C PRO A 5 -9.14 -11.66 2.37
N ASP A 6 -8.48 -11.85 3.50
CA ASP A 6 -7.06 -12.18 3.50
C ASP A 6 -6.83 -13.66 3.09
N HIS A 7 -5.58 -14.11 3.15
CA HIS A 7 -5.18 -15.48 2.84
C HIS A 7 -5.81 -16.55 3.76
N MET A 8 -6.34 -16.16 4.92
CA MET A 8 -7.06 -17.03 5.86
C MET A 8 -8.59 -16.94 5.69
N GLY A 9 -9.07 -16.07 4.80
CA GLY A 9 -10.50 -15.84 4.55
C GLY A 9 -11.12 -14.77 5.45
N ASP A 10 -10.33 -14.09 6.28
CA ASP A 10 -10.82 -13.08 7.19
C ASP A 10 -10.92 -11.70 6.48
N LEU A 11 -12.02 -10.98 6.70
CA LEU A 11 -12.33 -9.69 6.05
C LEU A 11 -11.46 -8.51 6.56
N ILE A 12 -10.31 -8.27 5.95
CA ILE A 12 -9.45 -7.14 6.30
C ILE A 12 -9.99 -5.81 5.74
N ASN A 13 -9.85 -4.73 6.52
CA ASN A 13 -10.21 -3.40 6.07
C ASN A 13 -9.04 -2.78 5.31
N GLN A 14 -9.28 -2.30 4.10
CA GLN A 14 -8.27 -1.61 3.31
C GLN A 14 -8.76 -0.26 2.75
N SER A 15 -7.82 0.65 2.57
CA SER A 15 -8.05 1.94 1.92
C SER A 15 -6.84 2.33 1.09
N ALA A 16 -7.09 3.09 0.02
CA ALA A 16 -6.05 3.71 -0.78
C ALA A 16 -6.20 5.24 -0.73
N LEU A 17 -5.08 5.94 -0.61
CA LEU A 17 -4.96 7.38 -0.81
C LEU A 17 -4.14 7.60 -2.07
N ILE A 18 -4.70 8.36 -3.01
CA ILE A 18 -4.12 8.59 -4.32
C ILE A 18 -3.72 10.07 -4.40
N ASP A 19 -2.41 10.32 -4.42
CA ASP A 19 -1.84 11.65 -4.67
C ASP A 19 -1.31 11.71 -6.11
N LYS A 20 -2.18 12.12 -7.03
CA LYS A 20 -1.85 12.24 -8.45
C LYS A 20 -0.75 13.29 -8.71
N HIS A 21 -0.69 14.34 -7.91
CA HIS A 21 0.28 15.42 -8.10
C HIS A 21 1.71 14.95 -7.84
N ASN A 22 1.89 14.16 -6.77
CA ASN A 22 3.19 13.60 -6.42
C ASN A 22 3.44 12.21 -7.04
N SER A 23 2.44 11.64 -7.72
CA SER A 23 2.48 10.28 -8.27
C SER A 23 2.73 9.22 -7.18
N VAL A 24 2.04 9.39 -6.05
CA VAL A 24 2.14 8.53 -4.88
C VAL A 24 0.81 7.85 -4.61
N VAL A 25 0.84 6.54 -4.37
CA VAL A 25 -0.32 5.77 -3.90
C VAL A 25 0.02 5.12 -2.58
N THR A 26 -0.81 5.39 -1.56
CA THR A 26 -0.65 4.83 -0.22
C THR A 26 -1.79 3.87 0.08
N TYR A 27 -1.47 2.61 0.33
CA TYR A 27 -2.41 1.62 0.83
C TYR A 27 -2.26 1.48 2.34
N SER A 28 -3.38 1.47 3.05
CA SER A 28 -3.45 1.10 4.46
C SER A 28 -4.31 -0.13 4.61
N VAL A 29 -3.77 -1.14 5.30
CA VAL A 29 -4.44 -2.41 5.58
C VAL A 29 -4.53 -2.60 7.08
N THR A 30 -5.75 -2.68 7.58
CA THR A 30 -6.05 -2.90 9.00
C THR A 30 -6.56 -4.33 9.19
N SER A 31 -5.87 -5.09 10.02
CA SER A 31 -6.25 -6.45 10.39
C SER A 31 -7.44 -6.48 11.37
N HIS A 32 -7.96 -7.68 11.63
CA HIS A 32 -9.07 -7.92 12.57
C HIS A 32 -8.77 -7.53 14.01
N VAL A 33 -7.49 -7.52 14.37
CA VAL A 33 -7.02 -7.12 15.70
C VAL A 33 -6.70 -5.61 15.76
N ASN A 34 -7.14 -4.82 14.77
CA ASN A 34 -6.94 -3.37 14.66
C ASN A 34 -5.48 -2.91 14.52
N HIS A 35 -4.65 -3.77 13.95
CA HIS A 35 -3.27 -3.42 13.60
C HIS A 35 -3.20 -2.97 12.15
N THR A 36 -2.63 -1.78 11.90
CA THR A 36 -2.61 -1.17 10.55
C THR A 36 -1.20 -1.11 10.00
N SER A 37 -0.99 -1.78 8.86
CA SER A 37 0.22 -1.61 8.05
C SER A 37 -0.02 -0.66 6.89
N THR A 38 1.05 -0.04 6.39
CA THR A 38 1.01 0.89 5.27
C THR A 38 2.00 0.50 4.18
N VAL A 39 1.58 0.60 2.91
CA VAL A 39 2.46 0.47 1.74
C VAL A 39 2.37 1.76 0.94
N ILE A 40 3.50 2.39 0.67
CA ILE A 40 3.60 3.58 -0.18
C ILE A 40 4.31 3.20 -1.47
N PHE A 41 3.67 3.48 -2.61
CA PHE A 41 4.27 3.42 -3.93
C PHE A 41 4.57 4.85 -4.39
N ASP A 42 5.86 5.19 -4.50
CA ASP A 42 6.33 6.44 -5.06
C ASP A 42 6.80 6.19 -6.50
N MET A 43 5.92 6.45 -7.46
CA MET A 43 6.21 6.21 -8.87
C MET A 43 7.24 7.17 -9.44
N ARG A 44 7.38 8.37 -8.85
CA ARG A 44 8.35 9.37 -9.30
C ARG A 44 9.77 8.91 -9.01
N HIS A 45 9.98 8.31 -7.84
CA HIS A 45 11.30 7.82 -7.42
C HIS A 45 11.50 6.32 -7.64
N GLY A 46 10.44 5.59 -8.03
CA GLY A 46 10.49 4.16 -8.31
C GLY A 46 10.72 3.31 -7.06
N LEU A 47 10.08 3.69 -5.95
CA LEU A 47 10.28 3.08 -4.64
C LEU A 47 8.97 2.56 -4.04
N VAL A 48 9.08 1.45 -3.31
CA VAL A 48 8.04 0.93 -2.42
C VAL A 48 8.54 0.96 -1.00
N CYS A 49 7.76 1.55 -0.09
CA CYS A 49 8.03 1.62 1.34
C CYS A 49 6.91 0.87 2.07
N TYR A 50 7.24 -0.26 2.69
CA TYR A 50 6.33 -1.03 3.53
C TYR A 50 6.61 -0.71 5.00
N LYS A 51 5.63 -0.11 5.68
CA LYS A 51 5.69 0.20 7.11
C LYS A 51 4.78 -0.76 7.87
N PRO A 52 5.33 -1.68 8.68
CA PRO A 52 4.54 -2.44 9.64
C PRO A 52 3.83 -1.52 10.64
N ASP A 53 2.83 -2.07 11.30
CA ASP A 53 2.07 -1.45 12.39
C ASP A 53 2.93 -1.10 13.61
N ASN A 54 3.88 -1.98 13.96
CA ASN A 54 4.65 -1.96 15.20
C ASN A 54 6.04 -1.34 15.05
N GLN A 55 6.29 -0.67 13.92
CA GLN A 55 7.56 -0.03 13.59
C GLN A 55 7.36 1.38 13.07
N ASP A 56 8.27 2.26 13.46
CA ASP A 56 8.36 3.64 12.95
C ASP A 56 9.19 3.72 11.66
N SER A 57 9.99 2.69 11.38
CA SER A 57 10.74 2.54 10.14
C SER A 57 9.94 1.79 9.07
N CYS A 58 10.24 2.06 7.80
CA CYS A 58 9.73 1.24 6.70
C CYS A 58 10.84 0.46 5.99
N PHE A 59 10.48 -0.70 5.47
CA PHE A 59 11.31 -1.48 4.58
C PHE A 59 11.19 -0.89 3.18
N LEU A 60 12.32 -0.39 2.67
CA LEU A 60 12.39 0.25 1.37
C LEU A 60 12.93 -0.73 0.33
N ARG A 61 12.27 -0.80 -0.82
CA ARG A 61 12.77 -1.50 -2.01
C ARG A 61 12.53 -0.69 -3.27
N ARG A 62 13.25 -1.03 -4.34
CA ARG A 62 12.93 -0.53 -5.68
C ARG A 62 11.64 -1.20 -6.18
N MET A 63 10.87 -0.45 -6.95
CA MET A 63 9.72 -0.98 -7.68
C MET A 63 10.18 -1.95 -8.78
N GLU A 64 9.42 -3.02 -8.95
CA GLU A 64 9.50 -3.95 -10.06
C GLU A 64 8.46 -3.58 -11.12
N SER A 65 8.58 -4.11 -12.35
CA SER A 65 7.65 -3.80 -13.44
C SER A 65 6.18 -4.02 -13.05
N LEU A 66 5.90 -5.10 -12.31
CA LEU A 66 4.55 -5.42 -11.85
C LEU A 66 3.99 -4.38 -10.87
N ASP A 67 4.85 -3.73 -10.06
CA ASP A 67 4.39 -2.66 -9.18
C ASP A 67 3.93 -1.44 -9.98
N TYR A 68 4.67 -1.08 -11.04
CA TYR A 68 4.28 0.02 -11.91
C TYR A 68 2.96 -0.28 -12.62
N GLU A 69 2.81 -1.48 -13.18
CA GLU A 69 1.59 -1.91 -13.87
C GLU A 69 0.36 -1.85 -12.95
N ASN A 70 0.49 -2.36 -11.72
CA ASN A 70 -0.60 -2.38 -10.75
C ASN A 70 -1.02 -0.96 -10.33
N VAL A 71 -0.04 -0.07 -10.08
CA VAL A 71 -0.30 1.25 -9.50
C VAL A 71 -0.65 2.30 -10.56
N GLN A 72 -0.14 2.18 -11.79
CA GLN A 72 -0.38 3.13 -12.87
C GLN A 72 -1.89 3.29 -13.16
N SER A 73 -2.66 2.20 -13.05
CA SER A 73 -4.12 2.23 -13.20
C SER A 73 -4.83 3.16 -12.21
N GLN A 74 -4.25 3.40 -11.03
CA GLN A 74 -4.82 4.25 -9.97
C GLN A 74 -4.53 5.74 -10.18
N LEU A 75 -3.46 6.06 -10.92
CA LEU A 75 -3.03 7.45 -11.17
C LEU A 75 -3.67 8.05 -12.43
N ASN A 76 -4.12 7.22 -13.36
CA ASN A 76 -4.79 7.66 -14.59
C ASN A 76 -6.19 8.21 -14.31
#